data_AF-A0A7L1M8C0-F1
#
_entry.id   AF-A0A7L1M8C0-F1
#
_cell.length_a   1.000
_cell.length_b   1.000
_cell.length_c   1.000
_cell.angle_alpha   90.00
_cell.angle_beta   90.00
_cell.angle_gamma   90.00
#
_symmetry.space_group_name_H-M   'P 1'
#
loop_
_entity.id
_entity.type
_entity.pdbx_description
1 polymer ?
#
loop_
_entity_poly.entity_id
_entity_poly.type
_entity_poly.pdbx_seq_one_letter_code
_entity_poly.pdbx_strand_id
1 'polypeptide(L)'
;EEADAGATSPALPKVLSALFYGTCSFLTVLLNKALLSAYSFPSPIFLGIGQMAATILILYVSKLNKIVHFPDFDKSIPVKLFPLPLIYVGNHLSGLSSTSKLSLTMFTVLRKFTVPFTLLLEIIILGKRYPLNIIVSVFTIILGAFIAAGSDLSFNLEGYIFVLVNDIFTAANGVYIKQKIDPKELGKYGVLFYNACFMVIPTVIISFSTGDFQQATHFQHWTNFLFVLQFILSCLLGFLLMYSTVLCSHYNSALTTTVVGAIKNISIAYIGMLIGGDYIFSMLNFVGLNICMAGGLRYSFLALRGNSKPAQPVDEE
;
A
#
# COMPACT_ATOMS: atom_id res chain seq x y z
N GLU A 1 -28.86 42.51 10.33
CA GLU A 1 -28.26 41.54 11.27
C GLU A 1 -28.39 40.16 10.67
N GLU A 2 -27.42 39.73 9.87
CA GLU A 2 -26.17 39.05 10.32
C GLU A 2 -26.46 37.70 10.99
N ALA A 3 -26.28 36.62 10.22
CA ALA A 3 -25.23 35.65 10.50
C ALA A 3 -25.13 34.66 9.33
N ASP A 4 -24.15 34.90 8.47
CA ASP A 4 -23.58 33.99 7.50
C ASP A 4 -22.99 32.77 8.24
N ALA A 5 -23.79 31.72 8.40
CA ALA A 5 -23.36 30.47 9.01
C ALA A 5 -22.72 29.55 7.96
N GLY A 6 -21.47 29.83 7.64
CA GLY A 6 -20.48 28.80 7.31
C GLY A 6 -20.60 28.19 5.92
N ALA A 7 -20.39 29.00 4.88
CA ALA A 7 -19.84 28.51 3.63
C ALA A 7 -18.45 27.90 3.90
N THR A 8 -18.40 26.62 4.28
CA THR A 8 -17.14 25.88 4.31
C THR A 8 -16.59 25.88 2.88
N SER A 9 -15.48 26.60 2.70
CA SER A 9 -14.76 26.63 1.43
C SER A 9 -14.64 25.20 0.88
N PRO A 10 -14.94 24.94 -0.41
CA PRO A 10 -14.82 23.62 -1.02
C PRO A 10 -13.39 23.04 -0.96
N ALA A 11 -12.41 23.80 -0.47
CA ALA A 11 -11.05 23.37 -0.16
C ALA A 11 -10.91 22.67 1.21
N LEU A 12 -11.72 23.00 2.22
CA LEU A 12 -11.60 22.43 3.56
C LEU A 12 -11.82 20.89 3.60
N PRO A 13 -12.92 20.33 3.04
CA PRO A 13 -13.11 18.87 3.03
C PRO A 13 -12.05 18.14 2.19
N LYS A 14 -11.50 18.80 1.17
CA LYS A 14 -10.40 18.30 0.34
C LYS A 14 -9.10 18.16 1.13
N VAL A 15 -8.71 19.23 1.82
CA VAL A 15 -7.51 19.25 2.66
C VAL A 15 -7.65 18.28 3.83
N LEU A 16 -8.80 18.25 4.51
CA LEU A 16 -9.05 17.34 5.63
C LEU A 16 -8.99 15.86 5.21
N SER A 17 -9.61 15.49 4.09
CA SER A 17 -9.57 14.10 3.60
C SER A 17 -8.17 13.68 3.15
N ALA A 18 -7.39 14.59 2.56
CA ALA A 18 -5.98 14.36 2.21
C ALA A 18 -5.11 14.19 3.46
N LEU A 19 -5.25 15.08 4.46
CA LEU A 19 -4.54 14.99 5.74
C LEU A 19 -4.89 13.71 6.49
N PHE A 20 -6.18 13.33 6.51
CA PHE A 20 -6.65 12.12 7.16
C PHE A 20 -6.04 10.86 6.51
N TYR A 21 -6.05 10.77 5.17
CA TYR A 21 -5.37 9.68 4.45
C TYR A 21 -3.87 9.61 4.74
N GLY A 22 -3.18 10.76 4.66
CA GLY A 22 -1.74 10.83 4.94
C GLY A 22 -1.42 10.39 6.36
N THR A 23 -2.19 10.86 7.34
CA THR A 23 -2.02 10.56 8.77
C THR A 23 -2.29 9.09 9.06
N CYS A 24 -3.43 8.55 8.60
CA CYS A 24 -3.75 7.13 8.79
C CYS A 24 -2.68 6.24 8.17
N SER A 25 -2.29 6.50 6.92
CA SER A 25 -1.30 5.68 6.22
C SER A 25 0.08 5.74 6.90
N PHE A 26 0.46 6.91 7.39
CA PHE A 26 1.69 7.10 8.13
C PHE A 26 1.68 6.34 9.47
N LEU A 27 0.61 6.49 10.26
CA LEU A 27 0.46 5.83 11.55
C LEU A 27 0.44 4.31 11.41
N THR A 28 -0.23 3.76 10.39
CA THR A 28 -0.23 2.31 10.14
C THR A 28 1.19 1.77 9.97
N VAL A 29 2.04 2.46 9.21
CA VAL A 29 3.43 2.01 8.98
C VAL A 29 4.24 2.06 10.28
N LEU A 30 4.12 3.15 11.04
CA LEU A 30 4.84 3.27 12.31
C LEU A 30 4.41 2.24 13.33
N LEU A 31 3.11 2.05 13.53
CA LEU A 31 2.58 1.05 14.49
C LEU A 31 2.94 -0.37 14.07
N ASN A 32 2.86 -0.69 12.78
CA ASN A 32 3.30 -2.01 12.30
C ASN A 32 4.78 -2.23 12.58
N LYS A 33 5.64 -1.25 12.29
CA LYS A 33 7.08 -1.37 12.60
C LYS A 33 7.34 -1.44 14.10
N ALA A 34 6.63 -0.68 14.93
CA ALA A 34 6.77 -0.75 16.38
C ALA A 34 6.40 -2.15 16.91
N LEU A 35 5.29 -2.73 16.45
CA LEU A 35 4.88 -4.09 16.84
C LEU A 35 5.90 -5.13 16.37
N LEU A 36 6.34 -5.07 15.11
CA LEU A 36 7.19 -6.10 14.51
C LEU A 36 8.66 -6.01 14.95
N SER A 37 9.18 -4.80 15.14
CA SER A 37 10.61 -4.59 15.45
C SER A 37 10.84 -4.19 16.91
N ALA A 38 10.07 -3.25 17.49
CA ALA A 38 10.31 -2.82 18.87
C ALA A 38 9.81 -3.84 19.91
N TYR A 39 8.63 -4.42 19.70
CA TYR A 39 8.13 -5.52 20.53
C TYR A 39 8.65 -6.89 20.08
N SER A 40 9.37 -6.97 18.95
CA SER A 40 9.83 -8.23 18.36
C SER A 40 8.70 -9.25 18.16
N PHE A 41 7.52 -8.78 17.73
CA PHE A 41 6.38 -9.67 17.51
C PHE A 41 6.72 -10.69 16.41
N PRO A 42 6.65 -12.00 16.70
CA PRO A 42 7.25 -13.02 15.84
C PRO A 42 6.50 -13.27 14.53
N SER A 43 5.20 -12.94 14.45
CA SER A 43 4.38 -13.24 13.27
C SER A 43 3.78 -12.00 12.62
N PRO A 44 4.42 -11.47 11.58
CA PRO A 44 3.80 -10.47 10.72
C PRO A 44 2.48 -10.98 10.12
N ILE A 45 2.42 -12.24 9.71
CA ILE A 45 1.23 -12.85 9.08
C ILE A 45 0.00 -12.76 10.00
N PHE A 46 0.17 -13.03 11.29
CA PHE A 46 -0.91 -12.94 12.27
C PHE A 46 -1.46 -11.51 12.43
N LEU A 47 -0.59 -10.50 12.41
CA LEU A 47 -1.02 -9.09 12.40
C LEU A 47 -1.86 -8.76 11.17
N GLY A 48 -1.45 -9.25 10.00
CA GLY A 48 -2.18 -9.11 8.74
C GLY A 48 -3.58 -9.75 8.79
N ILE A 49 -3.69 -10.96 9.36
CA ILE A 49 -4.97 -11.64 9.60
C ILE A 49 -5.87 -10.78 10.48
N GLY A 50 -5.35 -10.21 11.56
CA GLY A 50 -6.08 -9.30 12.44
C GLY A 50 -6.64 -8.07 11.70
N GLN A 51 -5.83 -7.42 10.85
CA GLN A 51 -6.24 -6.28 10.03
C GLN A 51 -7.34 -6.64 9.02
N MET A 52 -7.21 -7.79 8.35
CA MET A 52 -8.22 -8.29 7.42
C MET A 52 -9.53 -8.65 8.14
N ALA A 53 -9.45 -9.34 9.28
CA ALA A 53 -10.60 -9.71 10.09
C ALA A 53 -11.35 -8.47 10.62
N ALA A 54 -10.63 -7.48 11.14
CA ALA A 54 -11.22 -6.21 11.57
C ALA A 54 -11.94 -5.50 10.41
N THR A 55 -11.31 -5.47 9.23
CA THR A 55 -11.90 -4.89 8.02
C THR A 55 -13.20 -5.60 7.62
N ILE A 56 -13.21 -6.94 7.60
CA ILE A 56 -14.40 -7.75 7.28
C ILE A 56 -15.51 -7.49 8.31
N LEU A 57 -15.19 -7.50 9.60
CA LEU A 57 -16.14 -7.29 10.68
C LEU A 57 -16.81 -5.91 10.55
N ILE A 58 -16.02 -4.85 10.40
CA ILE A 58 -16.54 -3.48 10.31
C ILE A 58 -17.38 -3.30 9.05
N LEU A 59 -16.94 -3.81 7.90
CA LEU A 59 -17.71 -3.73 6.65
C LEU A 59 -19.02 -4.52 6.74
N TYR A 60 -19.01 -5.70 7.35
CA TYR A 60 -20.20 -6.53 7.52
C TYR A 60 -21.22 -5.86 8.45
N VAL A 61 -20.78 -5.35 9.60
CA VAL A 61 -21.64 -4.58 10.53
C VAL A 61 -22.19 -3.33 9.83
N SER A 62 -21.38 -2.64 9.02
CA SER A 62 -21.80 -1.47 8.24
C SER A 62 -22.84 -1.81 7.16
N LYS A 63 -22.78 -3.02 6.59
CA LYS A 63 -23.81 -3.54 5.67
C LYS A 63 -25.14 -3.77 6.40
N LEU A 64 -25.09 -4.41 7.56
CA LEU A 64 -26.28 -4.68 8.38
C LEU A 64 -26.98 -3.38 8.78
N ASN A 65 -26.21 -2.33 9.06
CA ASN A 65 -26.71 -0.98 9.35
C ASN A 65 -27.13 -0.18 8.10
N LYS A 66 -27.10 -0.77 6.89
CA LYS A 66 -27.42 -0.15 5.60
C LYS A 66 -26.59 1.10 5.25
N ILE A 67 -25.43 1.27 5.87
CA ILE A 67 -24.51 2.39 5.61
C ILE A 67 -23.73 2.14 4.31
N VAL A 68 -23.45 0.87 3.99
CA VAL A 68 -22.68 0.46 2.81
C VAL A 68 -23.45 -0.60 2.02
N HIS A 69 -23.63 -0.36 0.72
CA HIS A 69 -24.21 -1.32 -0.20
C HIS A 69 -23.09 -2.04 -0.96
N PHE A 70 -23.03 -3.36 -0.85
CA PHE A 70 -22.19 -4.20 -1.71
C PHE A 70 -23.01 -5.38 -2.25
N PRO A 71 -22.74 -5.84 -3.49
CA PRO A 71 -23.47 -6.95 -4.09
C PRO A 71 -23.40 -8.20 -3.21
N ASP A 72 -24.49 -8.96 -3.12
CA ASP A 72 -24.50 -10.24 -2.41
C ASP A 72 -23.61 -11.29 -3.10
N PHE A 73 -23.19 -12.30 -2.32
CA PHE A 73 -22.18 -13.28 -2.71
C PHE A 73 -22.69 -14.16 -3.87
N ASP A 74 -22.32 -13.83 -5.10
CA ASP A 74 -22.57 -14.68 -6.27
C ASP A 74 -21.44 -15.72 -6.40
N LYS A 75 -21.82 -16.99 -6.57
CA LYS A 75 -20.90 -18.13 -6.76
C LYS A 75 -20.05 -18.00 -8.04
N SER A 76 -20.41 -17.10 -8.96
CA SER A 76 -19.60 -16.79 -10.15
C SER A 76 -18.38 -15.88 -9.87
N ILE A 77 -18.41 -15.13 -8.76
CA ILE A 77 -17.39 -14.13 -8.39
C ILE A 77 -15.99 -14.75 -8.17
N PRO A 78 -15.81 -15.85 -7.40
CA PRO A 78 -14.48 -16.44 -7.18
C PRO A 78 -13.77 -16.86 -8.48
N VAL A 79 -14.53 -17.41 -9.44
CA VAL A 79 -14.01 -17.86 -10.74
C VAL A 79 -13.64 -16.67 -11.63
N LYS A 80 -14.46 -15.61 -11.63
CA LYS A 80 -14.16 -14.36 -12.34
C LYS A 80 -12.93 -13.65 -11.79
N LEU A 81 -12.74 -13.68 -10.46
CA LEU A 81 -11.64 -13.02 -9.77
C LEU A 81 -10.31 -13.79 -9.83
N PHE A 82 -10.29 -15.09 -10.14
CA PHE A 82 -9.03 -15.82 -10.31
C PHE A 82 -8.18 -15.19 -11.44
N PRO A 83 -6.87 -14.95 -11.28
CA PRO A 83 -5.97 -15.34 -10.18
C PRO A 83 -5.74 -14.26 -9.11
N LEU A 84 -6.55 -13.19 -9.06
CA LEU A 84 -6.33 -12.04 -8.16
C LEU A 84 -6.11 -12.43 -6.70
N PRO A 85 -6.92 -13.32 -6.07
CA PRO A 85 -6.70 -13.69 -4.67
C PRO A 85 -5.31 -14.27 -4.38
N LEU A 86 -4.75 -15.07 -5.30
CA LEU A 86 -3.42 -15.66 -5.12
C LEU A 86 -2.32 -14.60 -5.16
N ILE A 87 -2.41 -13.68 -6.13
CA ILE A 87 -1.48 -12.54 -6.24
C ILE A 87 -1.54 -11.68 -4.99
N TYR A 88 -2.75 -11.49 -4.47
CA TYR A 88 -3.02 -10.70 -3.27
C TYR A 88 -2.45 -11.33 -2.00
N VAL A 89 -2.56 -12.65 -1.82
CA VAL A 89 -1.91 -13.38 -0.72
C VAL A 89 -0.40 -13.26 -0.81
N GLY A 90 0.16 -13.50 -2.00
CA GLY A 90 1.60 -13.34 -2.25
C GLY A 90 2.09 -11.93 -1.91
N ASN A 91 1.37 -10.91 -2.34
CA ASN A 91 1.63 -9.52 -1.98
C ASN A 91 1.60 -9.31 -0.46
N HIS A 92 0.54 -9.74 0.22
CA HIS A 92 0.39 -9.47 1.65
C HIS A 92 1.50 -10.11 2.49
N LEU A 93 1.78 -11.40 2.25
CA LEU A 93 2.80 -12.16 2.99
C LEU A 93 4.21 -11.59 2.77
N SER A 94 4.60 -11.40 1.52
CA SER A 94 5.93 -10.85 1.17
C SER A 94 6.13 -9.42 1.69
N GLY A 95 5.07 -8.61 1.71
CA GLY A 95 5.11 -7.23 2.20
C GLY A 95 5.30 -7.13 3.70
N LEU A 96 4.63 -7.98 4.48
CA LEU A 96 4.80 -8.00 5.93
C LEU A 96 6.14 -8.61 6.34
N SER A 97 6.59 -9.69 5.69
CA SER A 97 7.91 -10.30 5.93
C SER A 97 9.09 -9.38 5.58
N SER A 98 8.96 -8.56 4.53
CA SER A 98 9.99 -7.56 4.20
C SER A 98 10.01 -6.40 5.19
N THR A 99 8.85 -6.00 5.74
CA THR A 99 8.77 -4.92 6.74
C THR A 99 9.47 -5.28 8.05
N SER A 100 9.44 -6.54 8.47
CA SER A 100 10.11 -6.99 9.70
C SER A 100 11.63 -7.10 9.53
N LYS A 101 12.11 -7.47 8.34
CA LYS A 101 13.54 -7.74 8.06
C LYS A 101 14.34 -6.53 7.55
N LEU A 102 13.67 -5.50 7.05
CA LEU A 102 14.32 -4.32 6.47
C LEU A 102 14.15 -3.07 7.35
N SER A 103 15.10 -2.15 7.23
CA SER A 103 14.92 -0.79 7.73
C SER A 103 13.79 -0.11 6.95
N LEU A 104 13.02 0.76 7.62
CA LEU A 104 11.91 1.50 6.99
C LEU A 104 12.37 2.27 5.74
N THR A 105 13.58 2.82 5.82
CA THR A 105 14.21 3.61 4.78
C THR A 105 14.48 2.76 3.53
N MET A 106 15.14 1.61 3.68
CA MET A 106 15.43 0.72 2.53
C MET A 106 14.18 0.02 2.00
N PHE A 107 13.26 -0.37 2.88
CA PHE A 107 11.95 -0.87 2.46
C PHE A 107 11.21 0.12 1.55
N THR A 108 11.22 1.41 1.91
CA THR A 108 10.56 2.46 1.12
C THR A 108 11.24 2.69 -0.24
N VAL A 109 12.58 2.61 -0.29
CA VAL A 109 13.34 2.73 -1.53
C VAL A 109 13.09 1.54 -2.44
N LEU A 110 13.22 0.32 -1.91
CA LEU A 110 13.06 -0.91 -2.68
C LEU A 110 11.64 -1.03 -3.22
N ARG A 111 10.62 -0.65 -2.44
CA ARG A 111 9.22 -0.64 -2.92
C ARG A 111 8.97 0.21 -4.17
N LYS A 112 9.86 1.14 -4.51
CA LYS A 112 9.73 1.91 -5.75
C LYS A 112 10.02 1.07 -6.99
N PHE A 113 10.60 -0.12 -6.87
CA PHE A 113 10.69 -1.10 -7.96
C PHE A 113 9.32 -1.63 -8.42
N THR A 114 8.26 -1.46 -7.62
CA THR A 114 6.87 -1.67 -8.09
C THR A 114 6.58 -0.85 -9.36
N VAL A 115 7.16 0.36 -9.50
CA VAL A 115 6.91 1.25 -10.65
C VAL A 115 7.40 0.64 -11.98
N PRO A 116 8.69 0.28 -12.14
CA PRO A 116 9.16 -0.36 -13.36
C PRO A 116 8.45 -1.68 -13.65
N PHE A 117 8.16 -2.51 -12.64
CA PHE A 117 7.40 -3.75 -12.86
C PHE A 117 5.99 -3.48 -13.37
N THR A 118 5.31 -2.48 -12.81
CA THR A 118 3.97 -2.09 -13.27
C THR A 118 4.02 -1.61 -14.72
N LEU A 119 4.98 -0.77 -15.06
CA LEU A 119 5.14 -0.26 -16.42
C LEU A 119 5.40 -1.40 -17.42
N LEU A 120 6.27 -2.35 -17.06
CA LEU A 120 6.55 -3.53 -17.88
C LEU A 120 5.29 -4.39 -18.09
N LEU A 121 4.55 -4.67 -17.01
CA LEU A 121 3.32 -5.47 -17.09
C LEU A 121 2.22 -4.75 -17.88
N GLU A 122 2.10 -3.42 -17.78
CA GLU A 122 1.14 -2.66 -18.58
C GLU A 122 1.48 -2.66 -20.08
N ILE A 123 2.77 -2.68 -20.43
CA ILE A 123 3.20 -2.85 -21.82
C ILE A 123 2.85 -4.25 -22.32
N ILE A 124 3.16 -5.30 -21.55
CA ILE A 124 2.97 -6.70 -21.98
C ILE A 124 1.48 -7.10 -22.00
N ILE A 125 0.73 -6.77 -20.94
CA ILE A 125 -0.64 -7.27 -20.75
C ILE A 125 -1.69 -6.32 -21.35
N LEU A 126 -1.49 -5.00 -21.23
CA LEU A 126 -2.45 -4.00 -21.75
C LEU A 126 -2.01 -3.40 -23.09
N GLY A 127 -0.82 -3.72 -23.60
CA GLY A 127 -0.31 -3.16 -24.86
C GLY A 127 -0.06 -1.65 -24.82
N LYS A 128 0.07 -1.04 -23.63
CA LYS A 128 0.24 0.41 -23.51
C LYS A 128 1.62 0.86 -23.99
N ARG A 129 1.68 2.05 -24.61
CA ARG A 129 2.93 2.73 -24.95
C ARG A 129 3.13 3.95 -24.06
N TYR A 130 4.35 4.10 -23.55
CA TYR A 130 4.70 5.20 -22.65
C TYR A 130 5.65 6.20 -23.34
N PRO A 131 5.45 7.52 -23.15
CA PRO A 131 6.36 8.52 -23.67
C PRO A 131 7.72 8.44 -22.96
N LEU A 132 8.77 8.87 -23.67
CA LEU A 132 10.16 8.85 -23.20
C LEU A 132 10.33 9.53 -21.82
N ASN A 133 9.58 10.59 -21.54
CA ASN A 133 9.58 11.29 -20.25
C ASN A 133 9.25 10.38 -19.05
N ILE A 134 8.31 9.45 -19.23
CA ILE A 134 7.95 8.47 -18.19
C ILE A 134 9.09 7.47 -18.02
N ILE A 135 9.66 6.97 -19.13
CA ILE A 135 10.77 6.02 -19.12
C ILE A 135 12.00 6.61 -18.40
N VAL A 136 12.38 7.85 -18.69
CA VAL A 136 13.49 8.54 -18.00
C VAL A 136 13.22 8.63 -16.49
N SER A 137 11.98 8.91 -16.08
CA SER A 137 11.63 9.00 -14.66
C SER A 137 11.76 7.65 -13.96
N VAL A 138 11.35 6.57 -14.62
CA VAL A 138 11.55 5.20 -14.12
C VAL A 138 13.03 4.85 -14.05
N PHE A 139 13.83 5.23 -15.03
CA PHE A 139 15.28 5.04 -14.98
C PHE A 139 15.92 5.81 -13.80
N THR A 140 15.46 7.04 -13.52
CA THR A 140 15.91 7.80 -12.34
C THR A 140 15.57 7.08 -11.02
N ILE A 141 14.38 6.47 -10.92
CA ILE A 141 13.99 5.66 -9.75
C ILE A 141 14.95 4.49 -9.57
N ILE A 142 15.18 3.72 -10.64
CA ILE A 142 16.07 2.55 -10.63
C ILE A 142 17.49 2.96 -10.23
N LEU A 143 18.02 4.01 -10.85
CA LEU A 143 19.37 4.52 -10.56
C LEU A 143 19.52 4.92 -9.09
N GLY A 144 18.57 5.71 -8.55
CA GLY A 144 18.59 6.11 -7.16
C GLY A 144 18.52 4.92 -6.20
N ALA A 145 17.67 3.92 -6.51
CA ALA A 145 17.55 2.71 -5.70
C ALA A 145 18.83 1.86 -5.71
N PHE A 146 19.51 1.74 -6.85
CA PHE A 146 20.81 1.04 -6.93
C PHE A 146 21.91 1.75 -6.16
N ILE A 147 22.00 3.08 -6.27
CA ILE A 147 22.96 3.88 -5.49
C ILE A 147 22.71 3.71 -3.99
N ALA A 148 21.44 3.70 -3.58
CA ALA A 148 21.08 3.50 -2.19
C ALA A 148 21.45 2.10 -1.69
N ALA A 149 21.04 1.05 -2.42
CA ALA A 149 21.31 -0.34 -2.08
C ALA A 149 22.81 -0.68 -2.08
N GLY A 150 23.59 -0.12 -2.99
CA GLY A 150 25.04 -0.35 -3.08
C GLY A 150 25.85 0.17 -1.89
N SER A 151 25.23 0.98 -1.02
CA SER A 151 25.83 1.47 0.22
C SER A 151 24.94 1.22 1.44
N ASP A 152 24.09 0.20 1.38
CA ASP A 152 23.28 -0.25 2.52
C ASP A 152 24.13 -1.12 3.46
N LEU A 153 24.45 -0.55 4.62
CA LEU A 153 25.21 -1.23 5.67
C LEU A 153 24.34 -2.18 6.51
N SER A 154 23.01 -2.09 6.40
CA SER A 154 22.04 -2.97 7.07
C SER A 154 21.49 -4.03 6.10
N PHE A 155 22.29 -4.45 5.12
CA PHE A 155 21.88 -5.34 4.04
C PHE A 155 21.40 -6.70 4.56
N ASN A 156 20.16 -7.05 4.22
CA ASN A 156 19.57 -8.36 4.47
C ASN A 156 19.04 -8.95 3.16
N LEU A 157 19.78 -9.91 2.58
CA LEU A 157 19.44 -10.52 1.30
C LEU A 157 18.01 -11.10 1.27
N GLU A 158 17.60 -11.76 2.35
CA GLU A 158 16.28 -12.36 2.44
C GLU A 158 15.17 -11.31 2.42
N GLY A 159 15.33 -10.21 3.16
CA GLY A 159 14.43 -9.07 3.16
C GLY A 159 14.34 -8.41 1.78
N TYR A 160 15.46 -8.29 1.06
CA TYR A 160 15.53 -7.74 -0.30
C TYR A 160 14.77 -8.62 -1.30
N ILE A 161 14.93 -9.94 -1.22
CA ILE A 161 14.18 -10.87 -2.08
C ILE A 161 12.68 -10.75 -1.79
N PHE A 162 12.27 -10.72 -0.52
CA PHE A 162 10.86 -10.58 -0.16
C PHE A 162 10.24 -9.28 -0.65
N VAL A 163 10.93 -8.14 -0.57
CA VAL A 163 10.37 -6.87 -1.06
C VAL A 163 10.30 -6.82 -2.59
N LEU A 164 11.26 -7.41 -3.31
CA LEU A 164 11.18 -7.47 -4.78
C LEU A 164 10.05 -8.39 -5.25
N VAL A 165 9.86 -9.53 -4.58
CA VAL A 165 8.71 -10.41 -4.81
C VAL A 165 7.40 -9.68 -4.47
N ASN A 166 7.39 -8.92 -3.37
CA ASN A 166 6.26 -8.06 -2.99
C ASN A 166 5.92 -7.05 -4.09
N ASP A 167 6.93 -6.43 -4.70
CA ASP A 167 6.75 -5.44 -5.76
C ASP A 167 6.19 -6.06 -7.04
N ILE A 168 6.63 -7.27 -7.41
CA ILE A 168 6.08 -8.02 -8.55
C ILE A 168 4.60 -8.32 -8.32
N PHE A 169 4.25 -8.85 -7.14
CA PHE A 169 2.85 -9.13 -6.82
C PHE A 169 2.01 -7.86 -6.74
N THR A 170 2.55 -6.76 -6.22
CA THR A 170 1.88 -5.46 -6.17
C THR A 170 1.60 -4.94 -7.59
N ALA A 171 2.59 -4.99 -8.47
CA ALA A 171 2.45 -4.60 -9.87
C ALA A 171 1.42 -5.47 -10.59
N ALA A 172 1.55 -6.80 -10.50
CA ALA A 172 0.61 -7.74 -11.10
C ALA A 172 -0.81 -7.47 -10.61
N ASN A 173 -1.00 -7.31 -9.31
CA ASN A 173 -2.30 -7.03 -8.73
C ASN A 173 -2.92 -5.75 -9.30
N GLY A 174 -2.15 -4.66 -9.34
CA GLY A 174 -2.62 -3.39 -9.92
C GLY A 174 -3.03 -3.50 -11.38
N VAL A 175 -2.30 -4.29 -12.17
CA VAL A 175 -2.56 -4.48 -13.61
C VAL A 175 -3.76 -5.39 -13.85
N TYR A 176 -3.84 -6.53 -13.16
CA TYR A 176 -4.97 -7.47 -13.30
C TYR A 176 -6.29 -6.87 -12.79
N ILE A 177 -6.27 -6.02 -11.76
CA ILE A 177 -7.46 -5.27 -11.33
C ILE A 177 -7.95 -4.37 -12.47
N LYS A 178 -7.04 -3.63 -13.13
CA LYS A 178 -7.40 -2.77 -14.27
C LYS A 178 -7.94 -3.57 -15.46
N GLN A 179 -7.46 -4.79 -15.67
CA GLN A 179 -7.88 -5.64 -16.78
C GLN A 179 -9.23 -6.32 -16.55
N LYS A 180 -9.48 -6.81 -15.32
CA LYS A 180 -10.63 -7.69 -15.02
C LYS A 180 -11.79 -7.03 -14.31
N ILE A 181 -11.57 -5.88 -13.64
CA ILE A 181 -12.62 -5.23 -12.87
C ILE A 181 -13.12 -4.03 -13.65
N ASP A 182 -14.29 -4.17 -14.28
CA ASP A 182 -15.05 -3.02 -14.75
C ASP A 182 -15.47 -2.18 -13.52
N PRO A 183 -15.12 -0.89 -13.44
CA PRO A 183 -15.48 -0.02 -12.31
C PRO A 183 -16.97 -0.01 -11.99
N LYS A 184 -17.82 -0.37 -12.97
CA LYS A 184 -19.28 -0.35 -12.85
C LYS A 184 -19.90 -1.60 -12.22
N GLU A 185 -19.27 -2.77 -12.26
CA GLU A 185 -19.92 -4.03 -11.86
C GLU A 185 -19.78 -4.38 -10.36
N LEU A 186 -18.65 -4.10 -9.72
CA LEU A 186 -18.37 -4.61 -8.37
C LEU A 186 -18.48 -3.58 -7.23
N GLY A 187 -18.44 -2.29 -7.56
CA GLY A 187 -18.35 -1.19 -6.58
C GLY A 187 -17.02 -1.19 -5.81
N LYS A 188 -16.51 -0.01 -5.48
CA LYS A 188 -15.17 0.17 -4.84
C LYS A 188 -15.01 -0.61 -3.52
N TYR A 189 -16.10 -0.78 -2.77
CA TYR A 189 -16.15 -1.52 -1.51
C TYR A 189 -16.33 -3.02 -1.69
N GLY A 190 -17.01 -3.46 -2.76
CA GLY A 190 -17.23 -4.88 -3.05
C GLY A 190 -15.91 -5.58 -3.39
N VAL A 191 -15.11 -5.02 -4.30
CA VAL A 191 -13.76 -5.54 -4.63
C VAL A 191 -12.94 -5.79 -3.37
N LEU A 192 -13.01 -4.85 -2.43
CA LEU A 192 -12.18 -4.82 -1.25
C LEU A 192 -12.64 -5.80 -0.18
N PHE A 193 -13.96 -5.90 0.02
CA PHE A 193 -14.56 -6.91 0.89
C PHE A 193 -14.30 -8.32 0.37
N TYR A 194 -14.60 -8.58 -0.90
CA TYR A 194 -14.38 -9.89 -1.51
C TYR A 194 -12.90 -10.28 -1.47
N ASN A 195 -12.01 -9.35 -1.77
CA ASN A 195 -10.58 -9.59 -1.69
C ASN A 195 -10.12 -9.93 -0.25
N ALA A 196 -10.55 -9.17 0.76
CA ALA A 196 -10.23 -9.48 2.15
C ALA A 196 -10.75 -10.87 2.55
N CYS A 197 -11.99 -11.22 2.17
CA CYS A 197 -12.57 -12.55 2.43
C CYS A 197 -11.80 -13.67 1.74
N PHE A 198 -11.40 -13.49 0.47
CA PHE A 198 -10.62 -14.49 -0.26
C PHE A 198 -9.18 -14.58 0.22
N MET A 199 -8.59 -13.51 0.76
CA MET A 199 -7.24 -13.53 1.33
C MET A 199 -7.19 -14.18 2.71
N VAL A 200 -8.21 -13.96 3.56
CA VAL A 200 -8.12 -14.37 4.96
C VAL A 200 -7.98 -15.88 5.09
N ILE A 201 -8.69 -16.65 4.25
CA ILE A 201 -8.69 -18.12 4.25
C ILE A 201 -7.27 -18.70 3.97
N PRO A 202 -6.63 -18.44 2.82
CA PRO A 202 -5.29 -18.94 2.53
C PRO A 202 -4.24 -18.36 3.49
N THR A 203 -4.39 -17.12 3.95
CA THR A 203 -3.44 -16.52 4.90
C THR A 203 -3.50 -17.22 6.26
N VAL A 204 -4.69 -17.59 6.74
CA VAL A 204 -4.86 -18.41 7.96
C VAL A 204 -4.23 -19.79 7.77
N ILE A 205 -4.47 -20.47 6.64
CA ILE A 205 -3.89 -21.78 6.35
C ILE A 205 -2.35 -21.73 6.37
N ILE A 206 -1.77 -20.70 5.74
CA ILE A 206 -0.32 -20.48 5.74
C ILE A 206 0.17 -20.17 7.16
N SER A 207 -0.54 -19.35 7.94
CA SER A 207 -0.16 -19.05 9.32
C SER A 207 -0.13 -20.30 10.22
N PHE A 208 -1.08 -21.22 10.04
CA PHE A 208 -1.06 -22.52 10.71
C PHE A 208 0.07 -23.41 10.20
N SER A 209 0.29 -23.49 8.89
CA SER A 209 1.30 -24.37 8.28
C SER A 209 2.75 -23.93 8.59
N THR A 210 2.97 -22.63 8.71
CA THR A 210 4.29 -22.05 8.99
C THR A 210 4.63 -22.07 10.50
N GLY A 211 3.67 -22.42 11.37
CA GLY A 211 3.83 -22.33 12.82
C GLY A 211 3.71 -20.90 13.39
N ASP A 212 3.58 -19.91 12.51
CA ASP A 212 3.39 -18.48 12.83
C ASP A 212 2.22 -18.24 13.80
N PHE A 213 1.11 -18.95 13.61
CA PHE A 213 -0.05 -18.86 14.51
C PHE A 213 0.30 -19.30 15.93
N GLN A 214 1.04 -20.40 16.06
CA GLN A 214 1.47 -20.92 17.36
C GLN A 214 2.52 -20.01 18.02
N GLN A 215 3.44 -19.46 17.23
CA GLN A 215 4.42 -18.50 17.73
C GLN A 215 3.77 -17.19 18.18
N ALA A 216 2.70 -16.77 17.49
CA ALA A 216 1.90 -15.62 17.87
C ALA A 216 1.12 -15.86 19.17
N THR A 217 0.46 -17.01 19.36
CA THR A 217 -0.31 -17.29 20.58
C THR A 217 0.56 -17.45 21.82
N HIS A 218 1.77 -17.98 21.68
CA HIS A 218 2.74 -18.13 22.77
C HIS A 218 3.55 -16.86 23.08
N PHE A 219 3.25 -15.74 22.42
CA PHE A 219 3.98 -14.50 22.61
C PHE A 219 3.79 -13.91 24.02
N GLN A 220 4.89 -13.65 24.73
CA GLN A 220 4.82 -13.31 26.16
C GLN A 220 4.19 -11.94 26.45
N HIS A 221 4.21 -11.01 25.49
CA HIS A 221 3.66 -9.66 25.72
C HIS A 221 2.14 -9.55 25.53
N TRP A 222 1.39 -10.64 25.32
CA TRP A 222 -0.08 -10.59 25.32
C TRP A 222 -0.68 -10.10 26.64
N THR A 223 0.04 -10.24 27.75
CA THR A 223 -0.36 -9.70 29.06
C THR A 223 -0.07 -8.21 29.21
N ASN A 224 0.75 -7.62 28.33
CA ASN A 224 1.10 -6.22 28.37
C ASN A 224 -0.01 -5.38 27.73
N PHE A 225 -0.68 -4.56 28.53
CA PHE A 225 -1.78 -3.71 28.07
C PHE A 225 -1.40 -2.79 26.90
N LEU A 226 -0.19 -2.20 26.90
CA LEU A 226 0.25 -1.30 25.83
C LEU A 226 0.44 -2.06 24.52
N PHE A 227 0.99 -3.27 24.56
CA PHE A 227 1.12 -4.11 23.36
C PHE A 227 -0.25 -4.46 22.77
N VAL A 228 -1.19 -4.93 23.61
CA VAL A 228 -2.53 -5.30 23.15
C VAL A 228 -3.27 -4.09 22.56
N LEU A 229 -3.16 -2.93 23.21
CA LEU A 229 -3.76 -1.70 22.70
C LEU A 229 -3.17 -1.31 21.33
N GLN A 230 -1.85 -1.37 21.17
CA GLN A 230 -1.19 -1.07 19.90
C GLN A 230 -1.52 -2.10 18.81
N PHE A 231 -1.65 -3.37 19.16
CA PHE A 231 -2.07 -4.44 18.24
C PHE A 231 -3.49 -4.21 17.72
N ILE A 232 -4.44 -3.97 18.62
CA ILE A 232 -5.84 -3.65 18.24
C ILE A 232 -5.89 -2.37 17.41
N LEU A 233 -5.14 -1.34 17.80
CA LEU A 233 -5.07 -0.08 17.06
C LEU A 233 -4.52 -0.27 15.65
N SER A 234 -3.48 -1.11 15.47
CA SER A 234 -2.98 -1.48 14.15
C SER A 234 -4.03 -2.19 13.31
N CYS A 235 -4.79 -3.14 13.90
CA CYS A 235 -5.90 -3.81 13.23
C CYS A 235 -6.97 -2.82 12.75
N LEU A 236 -7.37 -1.88 13.61
CA LEU A 236 -8.34 -0.83 13.25
C LEU A 236 -7.80 0.15 12.21
N LEU A 237 -6.52 0.50 12.29
CA LEU A 237 -5.87 1.40 11.34
C LEU A 237 -5.79 0.80 9.93
N GLY A 238 -5.76 -0.53 9.79
CA GLY A 238 -5.90 -1.20 8.50
C GLY A 238 -7.21 -0.81 7.80
N PHE A 239 -8.33 -0.84 8.53
CA PHE A 239 -9.62 -0.38 8.03
C PHE A 239 -9.67 1.14 7.83
N LEU A 240 -9.18 1.94 8.78
CA LEU A 240 -9.17 3.40 8.63
C LEU A 240 -8.35 3.86 7.42
N LEU A 241 -7.23 3.20 7.12
CA LEU A 241 -6.42 3.46 5.93
C LEU A 241 -7.23 3.20 4.65
N MET A 242 -7.96 2.10 4.63
CA MET A 242 -8.81 1.72 3.52
C MET A 242 -9.92 2.75 3.28
N TYR A 243 -10.64 3.12 4.35
CA TYR A 243 -11.70 4.12 4.32
C TYR A 243 -11.18 5.51 3.92
N SER A 244 -10.09 5.97 4.54
CA SER A 244 -9.46 7.27 4.25
C SER A 244 -8.96 7.36 2.81
N THR A 245 -8.47 6.26 2.23
CA THR A 245 -8.08 6.21 0.81
C THR A 245 -9.28 6.45 -0.10
N VAL A 246 -10.41 5.78 0.18
CA VAL A 246 -11.63 5.97 -0.61
C VAL A 246 -12.18 7.38 -0.45
N LEU A 247 -12.22 7.90 0.78
CA LEU A 247 -12.67 9.25 1.10
C LEU A 247 -11.80 10.31 0.41
N CYS A 248 -10.48 10.14 0.45
CA CYS A 248 -9.54 11.03 -0.23
C CYS A 248 -9.77 11.00 -1.75
N SER A 249 -9.98 9.83 -2.35
CA SER A 249 -10.30 9.75 -3.79
C SER A 249 -11.68 10.32 -4.16
N HIS A 250 -12.61 10.42 -3.21
CA HIS A 250 -13.94 10.96 -3.45
C HIS A 250 -13.92 12.49 -3.49
N TYR A 251 -13.24 13.12 -2.52
CA TYR A 251 -13.16 14.59 -2.44
C TYR A 251 -12.02 15.19 -3.27
N ASN A 252 -10.92 14.45 -3.45
CA ASN A 252 -9.74 14.94 -4.16
C ASN A 252 -9.56 14.30 -5.53
N SER A 253 -8.79 14.98 -6.38
CA SER A 253 -8.33 14.41 -7.65
C SER A 253 -7.32 13.29 -7.41
N ALA A 254 -7.19 12.40 -8.41
CA ALA A 254 -6.15 11.37 -8.42
C ALA A 254 -4.73 11.95 -8.22
N LEU A 255 -4.51 13.20 -8.65
CA LEU A 255 -3.25 13.91 -8.46
C LEU A 255 -2.97 14.20 -6.99
N THR A 256 -3.94 14.74 -6.25
CA THR A 256 -3.74 15.03 -4.82
C THR A 256 -3.47 13.76 -4.02
N THR A 257 -4.22 12.68 -4.25
CA THR A 257 -3.98 11.39 -3.56
C THR A 257 -2.57 10.87 -3.82
N THR A 258 -2.08 11.02 -5.05
CA THR A 258 -0.73 10.58 -5.43
C THR A 258 0.34 11.44 -4.76
N VAL A 259 0.17 12.76 -4.73
CA VAL A 259 1.12 13.68 -4.07
C VAL A 259 1.17 13.41 -2.57
N VAL A 260 0.02 13.26 -1.90
CA VAL A 260 -0.04 12.92 -0.47
C VAL A 260 0.66 11.58 -0.20
N GLY A 261 0.43 10.58 -1.05
CA GLY A 261 1.12 9.28 -0.95
C GLY A 261 2.64 9.41 -1.11
N ALA A 262 3.11 10.28 -2.01
CA ALA A 262 4.54 10.53 -2.20
C ALA A 262 5.17 11.26 -1.00
N ILE A 263 4.48 12.29 -0.47
CA ILE A 263 4.91 13.00 0.75
C ILE A 263 5.02 12.02 1.91
N LYS A 264 4.02 11.17 2.12
CA LYS A 264 4.04 10.13 3.15
C LYS A 264 5.26 9.22 3.02
N ASN A 265 5.56 8.74 1.81
CA ASN A 265 6.72 7.87 1.58
C ASN A 265 8.04 8.58 1.94
N ILE A 266 8.15 9.86 1.60
CA ILE A 266 9.30 10.68 1.99
C ILE A 266 9.37 10.77 3.52
N SER A 267 8.26 11.10 4.19
CA SER A 267 8.20 11.16 5.66
C SER A 267 8.61 9.85 6.33
N ILE A 268 8.14 8.71 5.85
CA ILE A 268 8.51 7.39 6.38
C ILE A 268 10.01 7.14 6.22
N ALA A 269 10.60 7.48 5.07
CA ALA A 269 12.02 7.27 4.84
C ALA A 269 12.90 8.10 5.78
N TYR A 270 12.57 9.38 5.98
CA TYR A 270 13.30 10.27 6.88
C TYR A 270 13.10 9.91 8.35
N ILE A 271 11.89 9.53 8.76
CA ILE A 271 11.63 9.10 10.14
C ILE A 271 12.28 7.74 10.41
N GLY A 272 12.30 6.83 9.43
CA GLY A 272 13.07 5.60 9.49
C GLY A 272 14.57 5.85 9.71
N MET A 273 15.10 6.92 9.12
CA MET A 273 16.50 7.34 9.29
C MET A 273 16.78 7.95 10.68
N LEU A 274 15.82 8.71 11.24
CA LEU A 274 16.01 9.43 12.50
C LEU A 274 15.65 8.61 13.76
N ILE A 275 14.60 7.79 13.67
CA ILE A 275 13.99 7.08 14.81
C ILE A 275 14.14 5.56 14.68
N GLY A 276 14.36 5.05 13.48
CA GLY A 276 14.29 3.61 13.20
C GLY A 276 15.32 2.76 13.92
N GLY A 277 16.45 3.31 14.38
CA GLY A 277 17.53 2.58 15.06
C GLY A 277 18.29 1.57 14.16
N ASP A 278 17.59 1.00 13.18
CA ASP A 278 18.05 -0.03 12.23
C ASP A 278 18.81 0.55 11.02
N TYR A 279 18.83 1.87 10.85
CA TYR A 279 19.41 2.54 9.69
C TYR A 279 20.79 3.12 10.02
N ILE A 280 21.82 2.65 9.29
CA ILE A 280 23.18 3.17 9.41
C ILE A 280 23.40 4.18 8.29
N PHE A 281 23.67 5.43 8.66
CA PHE A 281 23.82 6.52 7.71
C PHE A 281 25.09 6.39 6.85
N SER A 282 24.91 6.44 5.54
CA SER A 282 25.97 6.59 4.54
C SER A 282 25.61 7.70 3.56
N MET A 283 26.57 8.55 3.20
CA MET A 283 26.35 9.67 2.28
C MET A 283 25.87 9.21 0.91
N LEU A 284 26.40 8.09 0.40
CA LEU A 284 25.95 7.51 -0.87
C LEU A 284 24.52 6.97 -0.76
N ASN A 285 24.18 6.32 0.36
CA ASN A 285 22.82 5.84 0.59
C ASN A 285 21.81 7.00 0.61
N PHE A 286 22.14 8.08 1.32
CA PHE A 286 21.33 9.28 1.41
C PHE A 286 21.11 9.96 0.05
N VAL A 287 22.16 10.09 -0.76
CA VAL A 287 22.06 10.66 -2.11
C VAL A 287 21.18 9.78 -3.00
N GLY A 288 21.41 8.46 -3.01
CA GLY A 288 20.60 7.51 -3.79
C GLY A 288 19.12 7.57 -3.42
N LEU A 289 18.81 7.66 -2.12
CA LEU A 289 17.45 7.81 -1.62
C LEU A 289 16.76 9.06 -2.15
N ASN A 290 17.44 10.21 -2.11
CA ASN A 290 16.88 11.47 -2.61
C ASN A 290 16.65 11.45 -4.13
N ILE A 291 17.57 10.86 -4.90
CA ILE A 291 17.39 10.65 -6.35
C ILE A 291 16.15 9.78 -6.62
N CYS A 292 16.00 8.69 -5.87
CA CYS A 292 14.87 7.77 -5.99
C CYS A 292 13.53 8.42 -5.62
N MET A 293 13.53 9.30 -4.61
CA MET A 293 12.35 10.08 -4.22
C MET A 293 11.96 11.09 -5.30
N ALA A 294 12.93 11.85 -5.83
CA ALA A 294 12.71 12.82 -6.90
C ALA A 294 12.20 12.15 -8.19
N GLY A 295 12.79 11.02 -8.60
CA GLY A 295 12.34 10.25 -9.75
C GLY A 295 10.90 9.75 -9.60
N GLY A 296 10.54 9.28 -8.39
CA GLY A 296 9.17 8.84 -8.06
C GLY A 296 8.14 9.97 -8.15
N LEU A 297 8.46 11.14 -7.59
CA LEU A 297 7.59 12.33 -7.69
C LEU A 297 7.38 12.76 -9.15
N ARG A 298 8.47 12.80 -9.93
CA ARG A 298 8.41 13.16 -11.35
C ARG A 298 7.57 12.15 -12.14
N TYR A 299 7.78 10.85 -11.93
CA TYR A 299 6.98 9.79 -12.56
C TYR A 299 5.49 9.96 -12.25
N SER A 300 5.15 10.11 -10.96
CA SER A 300 3.77 10.31 -10.51
C SER A 300 3.12 11.50 -11.20
N PHE A 301 3.80 12.65 -11.27
CA PHE A 301 3.28 13.84 -11.93
C PHE A 301 3.06 13.63 -13.44
N LEU A 302 4.00 12.97 -14.12
CA LEU A 302 3.90 12.71 -15.56
C LEU A 302 2.83 11.69 -15.91
N ALA A 303 2.71 10.59 -15.15
CA ALA A 303 1.70 9.55 -15.37
C ALA A 303 0.27 10.12 -15.28
N LEU A 304 0.05 11.03 -14.33
CA LEU A 304 -1.24 11.70 -14.17
C LEU A 304 -1.53 12.71 -15.28
N ARG A 305 -0.53 13.50 -15.69
CA ARG A 305 -0.68 14.45 -16.79
C ARG A 305 -0.91 13.74 -18.14
N GLY A 306 -0.30 12.58 -18.34
CA GLY A 306 -0.52 11.71 -19.49
C GLY A 306 -1.94 11.18 -19.59
N ASN A 307 -2.53 10.75 -18.47
CA ASN A 307 -3.95 10.33 -18.41
C ASN A 307 -4.95 11.49 -18.58
N SER A 308 -4.51 12.74 -18.47
CA SER A 308 -5.37 13.94 -18.56
C SER A 308 -5.44 14.51 -19.98
N LYS A 309 -4.59 14.06 -20.91
CA LYS A 309 -4.73 14.41 -22.32
C LYS A 309 -5.75 13.44 -22.94
N PRO A 310 -6.87 13.93 -23.51
CA PRO A 310 -7.72 13.07 -24.33
C PRO A 310 -6.84 12.44 -25.42
N ALA A 311 -6.99 11.14 -25.65
CA ALA A 311 -6.42 10.50 -26.82
C ALA A 311 -6.88 11.32 -28.03
N GLN A 312 -5.94 11.96 -28.73
CA GLN A 312 -6.24 12.51 -30.04
C GLN A 312 -6.69 11.33 -30.91
N PRO A 313 -7.78 11.48 -31.69
CA PRO A 313 -8.08 10.49 -32.71
C PRO A 313 -6.82 10.36 -33.57
N VAL A 314 -6.36 9.12 -33.74
CA VAL A 314 -5.40 8.83 -34.80
C VAL A 314 -6.16 9.16 -36.08
N ASP A 315 -5.82 10.28 -36.70
CA ASP A 315 -6.29 10.59 -38.05
C ASP A 315 -5.82 9.43 -38.94
N GLU A 316 -6.79 8.67 -39.46
CA GLU A 316 -6.59 7.76 -40.57
C GLU A 316 -6.27 8.61 -41.81
N GLU A 317 -5.03 8.50 -42.31
CA GLU A 317 -4.69 8.70 -43.72
C GLU A 317 -3.74 7.59 -44.18
#